data_AF-A0A925B881-F1
#
_entry.id   AF-A0A925B881-F1
#
_cell.length_a   1.000
_cell.length_b   1.000
_cell.length_c   1.000
_cell.angle_alpha   90.00
_cell.angle_beta   90.00
_cell.angle_gamma   90.00
#
_symmetry.space_group_name_H-M   'P 1'
#
loop_
_entity.id
_entity.type
_entity.pdbx_description
1 polymer ?
#
loop_
_entity_poly.entity_id
_entity_poly.type
_entity_poly.pdbx_seq_one_letter_code
_entity_poly.pdbx_strand_id
1 'polypeptide(L)' 'MKNTHPIEISPPDITGFKAGNAGVDYVQVFDSGKPGPNVMVQALTHGNEFCGALALKGLLDEKIKPSQGR' A
#
# COMPACT_ATOMS: atom_id res chain seq x y z
N MET A 1 15.42 -18.45 -19.35
CA MET A 1 15.69 -17.12 -19.95
C MET A 1 16.48 -16.31 -18.94
N LYS A 2 17.59 -15.66 -19.34
CA LYS A 2 18.24 -14.65 -18.50
C LYS A 2 17.27 -13.49 -18.36
N ASN A 3 16.89 -13.13 -17.14
CA ASN A 3 16.11 -11.92 -16.90
C ASN A 3 17.02 -10.73 -17.23
N THR A 4 16.71 -9.98 -18.28
CA THR A 4 17.55 -8.87 -18.78
C THR A 4 17.47 -7.63 -17.89
N HIS A 5 16.56 -7.64 -16.91
CA HIS A 5 16.35 -6.58 -15.93
C HIS A 5 16.24 -7.20 -14.54
N PRO A 6 17.37 -7.36 -13.82
CA PRO A 6 17.34 -7.85 -12.45
C PRO A 6 16.60 -6.86 -11.55
N ILE A 7 15.91 -7.38 -10.54
CA ILE A 7 15.29 -6.55 -9.51
C ILE A 7 16.38 -6.25 -8.48
N GLU A 8 16.69 -4.97 -8.32
CA GLU A 8 17.81 -4.51 -7.47
C GLU A 8 17.35 -4.05 -6.08
N ILE A 9 16.05 -4.17 -5.80
CA ILE A 9 15.43 -3.79 -4.52
C ILE A 9 14.85 -5.02 -3.82
N SER A 10 14.95 -5.05 -2.50
CA SER A 10 14.40 -6.14 -1.70
C SER A 10 12.88 -5.98 -1.53
N PRO A 11 12.11 -7.08 -1.46
CA PRO A 11 10.69 -7.03 -1.15
C PRO A 11 10.47 -6.44 0.26
N PRO A 12 9.49 -5.54 0.46
CA PRO A 12 9.14 -5.06 1.79
C PRO A 12 8.43 -6.16 2.61
N ASP A 13 8.74 -6.26 3.90
CA ASP A 13 7.88 -7.01 4.82
C ASP A 13 6.60 -6.21 5.10
N ILE A 14 5.47 -6.78 4.69
CA ILE A 14 4.13 -6.20 4.88
C ILE A 14 3.28 -7.01 5.86
N THR A 15 3.85 -8.04 6.51
CA THR A 15 3.11 -8.96 7.38
C THR A 15 2.38 -8.22 8.50
N GLY A 16 2.94 -7.11 8.99
CA GLY A 16 2.32 -6.25 10.00
C GLY A 16 1.00 -5.60 9.56
N PHE A 17 0.72 -5.51 8.26
CA PHE A 17 -0.53 -4.94 7.72
C PHE A 17 -1.58 -6.00 7.39
N LYS A 18 -1.29 -7.29 7.61
CA LYS A 18 -2.19 -8.39 7.24
C LYS A 18 -3.58 -8.24 7.81
N ALA A 19 -3.71 -7.88 9.09
CA ALA A 19 -5.02 -7.76 9.74
C ALA A 19 -5.95 -6.73 9.07
N GLY A 20 -5.38 -5.72 8.39
CA GLY A 20 -6.14 -4.59 7.86
C GLY A 20 -6.98 -3.89 8.92
N ASN A 21 -7.97 -3.13 8.47
CA ASN A 21 -9.00 -2.55 9.35
C ASN A 21 -10.41 -2.56 8.73
N ALA A 22 -10.57 -3.22 7.58
CA ALA A 22 -11.81 -3.25 6.80
C ALA A 22 -12.42 -4.66 6.68
N GLY A 23 -11.97 -5.60 7.52
CA GLY A 23 -12.43 -7.00 7.49
C GLY A 23 -11.87 -7.83 6.32
N VAL A 24 -10.92 -7.28 5.56
CA VAL A 24 -10.22 -7.95 4.45
C VAL A 24 -8.72 -7.81 4.68
N ASP A 25 -8.01 -8.94 4.55
CA ASP A 25 -6.55 -8.97 4.73
C ASP A 25 -5.86 -7.93 3.84
N TYR A 26 -4.89 -7.20 4.42
CA TYR A 26 -4.11 -6.14 3.78
C TYR A 26 -4.90 -4.92 3.25
N VAL A 27 -6.21 -4.82 3.51
CA VAL A 27 -7.00 -3.64 3.15
C VAL A 27 -7.08 -2.67 4.33
N GLN A 28 -6.57 -1.47 4.10
CA GLN A 28 -6.63 -0.35 5.02
C GLN A 28 -7.60 0.70 4.47
N VAL A 29 -8.54 1.14 5.30
CA VAL A 29 -9.52 2.18 5.00
C VAL A 29 -9.34 3.31 6.00
N PHE A 30 -9.27 4.54 5.50
CA PHE A 30 -9.19 5.74 6.32
C PHE A 30 -10.30 6.69 5.89
N ASP A 31 -11.04 7.25 6.85
CA ASP A 31 -12.10 8.21 6.57
C ASP A 31 -11.81 9.50 7.34
N SER A 32 -11.84 10.63 6.65
CA SER A 32 -11.63 11.95 7.25
C SER A 32 -12.87 12.49 7.97
N GLY A 33 -14.05 11.93 7.71
CA GLY A 33 -15.34 12.44 8.15
C GLY A 33 -15.79 13.72 7.43
N LYS A 34 -15.02 14.22 6.46
CA LYS A 34 -15.31 15.44 5.70
C LYS A 34 -15.68 15.08 4.26
N PRO A 35 -16.65 15.78 3.63
CA PRO A 35 -16.96 15.59 2.22
C PRO A 35 -15.71 15.73 1.34
N GLY A 36 -15.52 14.79 0.42
CA GLY A 36 -14.34 14.74 -0.45
C GLY A 36 -14.33 13.50 -1.33
N PRO A 37 -13.28 13.32 -2.16
CA PRO A 37 -13.16 12.19 -3.08
C PRO A 37 -12.93 10.86 -2.34
N ASN A 38 -13.29 9.75 -2.97
CA ASN A 38 -12.86 8.42 -2.56
C ASN A 38 -11.61 8.04 -3.37
N VAL A 39 -10.50 7.73 -2.71
CA VAL A 39 -9.22 7.39 -3.33
C VAL A 39 -8.77 5.99 -2.93
N MET A 40 -8.31 5.21 -3.91
CA MET A 40 -7.67 3.92 -3.67
C MET A 40 -6.21 4.00 -4.09
N VAL A 41 -5.31 3.56 -3.21
CA VAL A 41 -3.89 3.35 -3.52
C VAL A 41 -3.59 1.86 -3.40
N GLN A 42 -3.00 1.28 -4.42
CA GLN A 42 -2.71 -0.15 -4.49
C GLN A 42 -1.29 -0.36 -5.04
N ALA A 43 -0.60 -1.36 -4.47
CA ALA A 43 0.71 -1.81 -4.93
C ALA A 43 0.75 -3.34 -5.00
N LEU A 44 1.78 -3.89 -5.66
CA LEU A 44 1.93 -5.34 -5.90
C LEU A 44 0.82 -5.95 -6.77
N THR A 45 0.41 -5.26 -7.85
CA THR A 45 -0.45 -5.89 -8.87
C THR A 45 0.28 -7.08 -9.48
N HIS A 46 1.57 -6.90 -9.78
CA HIS A 46 2.50 -8.00 -9.99
C HIS A 46 3.39 -8.19 -8.77
N GLY A 47 3.68 -9.46 -8.44
CA GLY A 47 4.45 -9.85 -7.26
C GLY A 47 5.93 -9.43 -7.27
N ASN A 48 6.41 -8.79 -8.34
CA ASN A 48 7.79 -8.32 -8.51
C ASN A 48 7.93 -6.79 -8.62
N GLU A 49 6.83 -6.04 -8.48
CA GLU A 49 6.80 -4.57 -8.57
C GLU A 49 6.96 -3.91 -7.19
N PHE A 50 8.15 -4.02 -6.60
CA PHE A 50 8.37 -3.64 -5.19
C PHE A 50 8.43 -2.14 -4.92
N CYS A 51 8.70 -1.29 -5.91
CA CYS A 51 8.79 0.17 -5.71
C CYS A 51 7.51 0.76 -5.13
N GLY A 52 6.35 0.41 -5.71
CA GLY A 52 5.05 0.86 -5.21
C GLY A 52 4.73 0.31 -3.82
N ALA A 53 5.18 -0.92 -3.54
CA ALA A 53 4.97 -1.56 -2.25
C ALA A 53 5.75 -0.87 -1.12
N LEU A 54 7.00 -0.49 -1.40
CA LEU A 54 7.85 0.29 -0.49
C LEU A 54 7.24 1.67 -0.22
N ALA A 55 6.78 2.36 -1.26
CA ALA A 55 6.13 3.66 -1.13
C ALA A 55 4.84 3.59 -0.29
N LEU A 56 3.95 2.64 -0.61
CA LEU A 56 2.70 2.45 0.13
C LEU A 56 2.95 2.03 1.58
N LYS A 57 3.93 1.15 1.83
CA LYS A 57 4.36 0.81 3.18
C LYS A 57 4.84 2.04 3.95
N GLY A 58 5.62 2.92 3.33
CA GLY A 58 6.06 4.18 3.93
C GLY A 58 4.89 5.05 4.39
N LEU A 59 3.87 5.23 3.54
CA LEU A 59 2.66 5.98 3.90
C LEU A 59 1.93 5.35 5.11
N LEU A 60 1.84 4.02 5.16
CA LEU A 60 1.22 3.31 6.28
C LEU A 60 2.05 3.42 7.57
N ASP A 61 3.38 3.33 7.48
CA ASP A 61 4.30 3.48 8.62
C ASP A 61 4.22 4.89 9.21
N GLU A 62 4.10 5.92 8.36
CA GLU A 62 3.87 7.31 8.74
C GLU A 62 2.45 7.58 9.28
N LYS A 63 1.56 6.58 9.20
CA LYS A 63 0.16 6.64 9.67
C LYS A 63 -0.61 7.80 9.05
N ILE A 64 -0.40 8.06 7.76
CA ILE A 64 -1.08 9.14 7.06
C ILE A 64 -2.62 9.03 7.17
N LYS A 65 -3.30 10.17 7.09
CA LYS A 65 -4.77 10.26 7.07
C LYS A 65 -5.21 11.20 5.95
N PRO A 66 -6.32 10.91 5.26
CA PRO A 66 -6.87 11.83 4.27
C PRO A 66 -7.31 13.14 4.95
N SER A 67 -7.08 14.26 4.27
CA SER A 67 -7.54 15.58 4.75
C SER A 67 -9.04 15.81 4.49
N GLN A 68 -9.59 15.15 3.47
CA GLN A 68 -11.00 15.12 3.04
C GLN A 68 -11.30 13.79 2.35
N GLY A 69 -12.57 13.36 2.37
CA GLY A 69 -12.98 12.09 1.75
C GLY A 69 -12.46 10.85 2.47
N ARG A 70 -12.28 9.77 1.71
CA ARG A 70 -11.93 8.43 2.17
C ARG A 70 -10.89 7.78 1.24
#